data_AF-A0A5N6U8S2-F1
#
_entry.id   AF-A0A5N6U8S2-F1
#
_cell.length_a   1.000
_cell.length_b   1.000
_cell.length_c   1.000
_cell.angle_alpha   90.00
_cell.angle_beta   90.00
_cell.angle_gamma   90.00
#
_symmetry.space_group_name_H-M   'P 1'
#
loop_
_entity.id
_entity.type
_entity.pdbx_description
1 polymer ?
#
loop_
_entity_poly.entity_id
_entity_poly.type
_entity_poly.pdbx_seq_one_letter_code
_entity_poly.pdbx_strand_id
1 'polypeptide(L)' 'MALAYPNELPAPDSPERTQACCYKVDKDRCADGTAGTPFCGYGPCNIFGCACEGGCRRRK' A
#
# COMPACT_ATOMS: atom_id res chain seq x y z
N MET A 1 -18.08 -21.47 3.85
CA MET A 1 -17.17 -20.64 4.67
C MET A 1 -15.75 -21.02 4.26
N ALA A 2 -15.11 -20.25 3.38
CA ALA A 2 -13.77 -20.58 2.89
C ALA A 2 -12.74 -20.00 3.87
N LEU A 3 -11.94 -20.88 4.48
CA LEU A 3 -10.82 -20.52 5.34
C LEU A 3 -9.61 -20.29 4.42
N ALA A 4 -9.09 -19.07 4.36
CA ALA A 4 -7.90 -18.75 3.56
C ALA A 4 -6.65 -19.38 4.20
N TYR A 5 -5.90 -20.16 3.41
CA TYR A 5 -4.64 -20.77 3.83
C TYR A 5 -3.51 -19.73 3.83
N PRO A 6 -2.56 -19.79 4.78
CA PRO A 6 -1.61 -18.71 5.08
C PRO A 6 -0.49 -18.50 4.04
N ASN A 7 -0.53 -19.14 2.87
CA ASN A 7 0.60 -19.16 1.92
C ASN A 7 0.19 -19.17 0.43
N GLU A 8 -1.05 -18.81 0.10
CA GLU A 8 -1.45 -18.58 -1.29
C GLU A 8 -1.31 -17.08 -1.56
N LEU A 9 -0.44 -16.71 -2.51
CA LEU A 9 -0.43 -15.35 -3.08
C LEU A 9 -1.89 -14.99 -3.44
N PRO A 10 -2.38 -13.79 -3.11
CA PRO A 10 -3.76 -13.42 -3.38
C PRO A 10 -4.08 -13.66 -4.86
N ALA A 11 -5.29 -14.17 -5.11
CA ALA A 11 -5.77 -14.51 -6.45
C ALA A 11 -5.48 -13.35 -7.44
N PRO A 12 -5.18 -13.63 -8.71
CA PRO A 12 -4.82 -12.61 -9.69
C PRO A 12 -5.87 -11.51 -9.86
N ASP A 13 -7.15 -11.82 -9.60
CA ASP A 13 -8.31 -10.94 -9.57
C ASP A 13 -8.67 -10.39 -8.18
N SER A 14 -7.90 -10.75 -7.14
CA SER A 14 -8.13 -10.25 -5.78
C SER A 14 -7.87 -8.75 -5.73
N PRO A 15 -8.76 -7.95 -5.11
CA PRO A 15 -8.55 -6.52 -4.95
C PRO A 15 -7.22 -6.22 -4.24
N GLU A 16 -6.69 -7.12 -3.40
CA GLU A 16 -5.38 -6.97 -2.76
C GLU A 16 -4.22 -6.89 -3.75
N ARG A 17 -4.34 -7.49 -4.93
CA ARG A 17 -3.37 -7.40 -6.02
C ARG A 17 -3.56 -6.16 -6.89
N THR A 18 -4.78 -5.62 -6.95
CA THR A 18 -5.14 -4.40 -7.69
C THR A 18 -5.06 -3.13 -6.83
N GLN A 19 -4.83 -3.28 -5.51
CA GLN A 19 -4.76 -2.16 -4.58
C GLN A 19 -3.55 -1.27 -4.88
N ALA A 20 -3.79 0.03 -4.92
CA ALA A 20 -2.72 1.00 -5.09
C ALA A 20 -1.81 0.97 -3.84
N CYS A 21 -0.56 0.57 -4.05
CA CYS A 21 0.48 0.57 -3.03
C CYS A 21 1.20 1.91 -3.00
N CYS A 22 1.47 2.40 -1.79
CA CYS A 22 2.03 3.73 -1.57
C CYS A 22 3.46 3.62 -1.08
N TYR A 23 4.34 3.12 -1.95
CA TYR A 23 5.76 3.02 -1.65
C TYR A 23 6.45 4.38 -1.65
N LYS A 24 7.56 4.44 -0.92
CA LYS A 24 8.48 5.58 -0.94
C LYS A 24 9.15 5.68 -2.31
N VAL A 25 9.37 6.90 -2.80
CA VAL A 25 10.10 7.13 -4.05
C VAL A 25 11.61 7.21 -3.84
N ASP A 26 12.03 7.55 -2.62
CA ASP A 26 13.42 7.60 -2.19
C ASP A 26 13.52 7.04 -0.76
N LYS A 27 14.70 6.57 -0.33
CA LYS A 27 14.96 5.77 0.89
C LYS A 27 14.00 6.02 2.05
N ASP A 28 13.71 7.29 2.36
CA ASP A 28 12.77 7.69 3.41
C ASP A 28 11.78 8.78 3.02
N ARG A 29 11.57 9.03 1.71
CA ARG A 29 10.68 10.10 1.25
C ARG A 29 9.57 9.65 0.32
N CYS A 30 8.43 10.29 0.50
CA CYS A 30 7.28 10.21 -0.36
C CYS A 30 7.42 11.14 -1.56
N ALA A 31 6.61 10.93 -2.59
CA ALA A 31 6.66 11.74 -3.81
C ALA A 31 6.36 13.22 -3.53
N ASP A 32 5.57 13.52 -2.50
CA ASP A 32 5.32 14.89 -2.03
C ASP A 32 6.53 15.53 -1.30
N GLY A 33 7.53 14.74 -0.91
CA GLY A 33 8.77 15.19 -0.26
C GLY A 33 8.77 15.07 1.26
N THR A 34 7.64 14.68 1.87
CA THR A 34 7.59 14.34 3.30
C THR A 34 8.24 12.99 3.58
N ALA A 35 8.54 12.75 4.86
CA ALA A 35 9.06 11.47 5.31
C ALA A 35 7.99 10.37 5.18
N GLY A 36 8.39 9.23 4.62
CA GLY A 36 7.57 8.02 4.53
C GLY A 36 7.83 7.12 5.73
N THR A 37 6.82 6.97 6.60
CA THR A 37 6.92 6.19 7.83
C THR A 37 5.77 5.20 7.93
N PRO A 38 5.94 3.90 7.62
CA PRO A 38 6.86 3.24 6.70
C PRO A 38 6.43 3.32 5.22
N PHE A 39 5.20 3.77 4.97
CA PHE A 39 4.62 3.95 3.64
C PHE A 39 4.19 5.41 3.42
N CYS A 40 3.86 5.72 2.18
CA CYS A 40 3.44 7.03 1.70
C CYS A 40 1.92 7.13 1.53
N GLY A 41 1.15 6.39 2.31
CA GLY A 41 -0.30 6.61 2.41
C GLY A 41 -0.60 7.97 3.05
N TYR A 42 -1.73 8.57 2.71
CA TYR A 42 -2.27 9.70 3.46
C TYR A 42 -2.81 9.25 4.82
N GLY A 43 -3.49 8.10 4.84
CA GLY A 43 -4.02 7.47 6.04
C GLY A 43 -3.46 6.06 6.26
N PRO A 44 -4.07 5.29 7.17
CA PRO A 44 -3.66 3.92 7.47
C PRO A 44 -3.72 3.05 6.21
N CYS A 45 -2.71 2.20 6.05
CA CYS A 45 -2.62 1.19 4.99
C CYS A 45 -2.71 -0.21 5.59
N ASN A 46 -2.90 -1.22 4.75
CA ASN A 46 -2.66 -2.60 5.16
C ASN A 46 -1.16 -2.84 5.45
N ILE A 47 -0.83 -4.02 5.99
CA ILE A 47 0.54 -4.39 6.38
C ILE A 47 1.53 -4.38 5.20
N PHE A 48 1.05 -4.51 3.97
CA PHE A 48 1.85 -4.49 2.75
C PHE A 48 2.08 -3.06 2.20
N GLY A 49 1.45 -2.04 2.81
CA GLY A 49 1.54 -0.65 2.35
C GLY A 49 0.63 -0.33 1.18
N CYS A 50 -0.43 -1.12 0.99
CA CYS A 50 -1.43 -0.98 -0.05
C CYS A 50 -2.80 -0.70 0.58
N ALA A 51 -3.78 -0.33 -0.25
CA ALA A 51 -5.10 0.14 0.21
C ALA A 51 -5.01 1.25 1.28
N CYS A 52 -4.06 2.16 1.14
CA CYS A 52 -3.96 3.28 2.05
C CYS A 52 -5.22 4.14 1.97
N GLU A 53 -5.81 4.43 3.13
CA GLU A 53 -6.94 5.34 3.22
C GLU A 53 -6.52 6.73 2.69
N GLY A 54 -7.35 7.32 1.83
CA GLY A 54 -7.01 8.57 1.13
C GLY A 54 -5.96 8.41 0.01
N GLY A 55 -5.49 7.19 -0.26
CA GLY A 55 -4.53 6.90 -1.32
C GLY A 55 -3.09 7.29 -0.96
N CYS A 56 -2.26 7.46 -1.99
CA CYS A 56 -0.84 7.74 -1.83
C CYS A 56 -0.52 9.23 -1.91
N ARG A 57 0.39 9.69 -1.07
CA ARG A 57 0.98 11.02 -1.09
C ARG A 57 1.87 11.18 -2.32
N ARG A 58 1.43 11.99 -3.28
CA ARG A 58 2.15 12.30 -4.53
C ARG A 58 2.14 13.81 -4.78
N ARG A 59 3.16 14.34 -5.46
CA ARG A 59 3.07 15.68 -6.05
C ARG A 59 2.04 15.65 -7.19
N LYS A 60 1.24 16.71 -7.29
CA LYS A 60 0.33 16.98 -8.40
C LYS A 60 1.09 17.28 -9.67
#